data_AF-A0A0C9SM28-F1
#
_entry.id   AF-A0A0C9SM28-F1
#
_cell.length_a   1.000
_cell.length_b   1.000
_cell.length_c   1.000
_cell.angle_alpha   90.00
_cell.angle_beta   90.00
_cell.angle_gamma   90.00
#
_symmetry.space_group_name_H-M   'P 1'
#
loop_
_entity.id
_entity.type
_entity.pdbx_description
1 polymer ?
#
loop_
_entity_poly.entity_id
_entity_poly.type
_entity_poly.pdbx_seq_one_letter_code
_entity_poly.pdbx_strand_id
1 'polypeptide(L)'
;MSLDANKEEFPVPLRRRQFPVRLAFAMTINKSQGQSVQHVGLDLRTPVFSHGQLYVALSRCTHPHNIKVIFPQDQNTTKTTNVVFTEVLRGLIDQM
;
A
#
# COMPACT_ATOMS: atom_id res chain seq x y z
N MET A 1 13.33 -14.37 -5.54
CA MET A 1 13.73 -13.00 -5.19
C MET A 1 15.12 -13.09 -4.57
N SER A 2 16.12 -13.20 -5.44
CA SER A 2 17.53 -13.10 -5.08
C SER A 2 17.84 -11.63 -4.93
N LEU A 3 18.53 -11.26 -3.84
CA LEU A 3 19.15 -9.94 -3.77
C LEU A 3 20.47 -10.11 -4.51
N ASP A 4 20.47 -9.79 -5.79
CA ASP A 4 21.71 -9.79 -6.58
C ASP A 4 22.49 -8.55 -6.14
N ALA A 5 23.32 -8.72 -5.12
CA ALA A 5 24.18 -7.67 -4.60
C ALA A 5 25.19 -7.26 -5.68
N ASN A 6 25.47 -5.96 -5.78
CA ASN A 6 26.51 -5.44 -6.65
C ASN A 6 27.85 -6.10 -6.26
N LYS A 7 28.50 -6.79 -7.21
CA LYS A 7 29.70 -7.61 -6.95
C LYS A 7 30.89 -6.79 -6.41
N GLU A 8 30.90 -5.49 -6.67
CA GLU A 8 31.95 -4.58 -6.20
C GLU A 8 31.78 -4.20 -4.72
N GLU A 9 30.57 -4.32 -4.18
CA GLU A 9 30.23 -3.85 -2.83
C GLU A 9 30.14 -5.01 -1.81
N PHE A 10 29.93 -6.23 -2.29
CA PHE A 10 29.83 -7.43 -1.44
C PHE A 10 30.65 -8.60 -2.02
N PRO A 11 31.81 -8.95 -1.40
CA PRO A 11 32.68 -10.01 -1.90
C PRO A 11 32.10 -11.42 -1.79
N VAL A 12 30.93 -11.59 -1.12
CA VAL A 12 30.24 -12.88 -0.98
C VAL A 12 28.77 -12.71 -1.37
N PRO A 13 28.23 -13.56 -2.27
CA PRO A 13 26.82 -13.51 -2.65
C PRO A 13 25.93 -13.94 -1.47
N LEU A 14 25.08 -13.03 -0.99
CA LEU A 14 24.13 -13.32 0.09
C LEU A 14 22.96 -14.15 -0.45
N ARG A 15 22.73 -15.33 0.13
CA ARG A 15 21.65 -16.24 -0.27
C ARG A 15 20.62 -16.38 0.84
N ARG A 16 19.35 -16.08 0.52
CA ARG A 16 18.22 -16.33 1.42
C ARG A 16 17.62 -17.71 1.18
N ARG A 17 17.59 -18.56 2.21
CA ARG A 17 16.83 -19.83 2.23
C ARG A 17 15.65 -19.69 3.18
N GLN A 18 14.44 -19.75 2.65
CA GLN A 18 13.21 -19.63 3.42
C GLN A 18 12.07 -20.30 2.65
N PHE A 19 11.09 -20.87 3.35
CA PHE A 19 9.86 -21.35 2.71
C PHE A 19 9.13 -20.20 1.99
N PRO A 20 8.56 -20.41 0.79
CA PRO A 20 7.87 -19.37 0.04
C PRO A 20 6.44 -19.12 0.58
N VAL A 21 6.31 -18.96 1.90
CA VAL A 21 5.04 -18.78 2.61
C VAL A 21 5.13 -17.57 3.53
N ARG A 22 4.04 -16.80 3.62
CA ARG A 22 3.92 -15.66 4.52
C ARG A 22 2.49 -15.59 5.06
N LEU A 23 2.32 -15.19 6.32
CA LEU A 23 1.01 -14.81 6.85
C LEU A 23 0.44 -13.66 6.01
N ALA A 24 -0.80 -13.82 5.55
CA ALA A 24 -1.41 -12.91 4.57
C ALA A 24 -2.77 -12.34 4.99
N PHE A 25 -3.22 -12.60 6.22
CA PHE A 25 -4.49 -12.04 6.72
C PHE A 25 -4.41 -10.51 6.86
N ALA A 26 -3.28 -10.01 7.36
CA ALA A 26 -2.92 -8.60 7.33
C ALA A 26 -1.66 -8.43 6.48
N MET A 27 -1.70 -7.46 5.57
CA MET A 27 -0.57 -7.11 4.72
C MET A 27 -0.48 -5.60 4.59
N THR A 28 0.73 -5.10 4.31
CA THR A 28 0.90 -3.68 4.05
C THR A 28 0.30 -3.31 2.71
N ILE A 29 -0.12 -2.05 2.57
CA ILE A 29 -0.69 -1.52 1.32
C ILE A 29 0.24 -1.79 0.13
N ASN A 30 1.55 -1.56 0.29
CA ASN A 30 2.53 -1.81 -0.76
C ASN A 30 2.63 -3.28 -1.17
N LYS A 31 2.41 -4.21 -0.24
CA LYS A 31 2.38 -5.65 -0.56
C LYS A 31 1.07 -6.09 -1.21
N SER A 32 -0.02 -5.39 -0.95
CA SER A 32 -1.31 -5.63 -1.61
C SER A 32 -1.36 -5.17 -3.08
N GLN A 33 -0.41 -4.33 -3.52
CA GLN A 33 -0.41 -3.78 -4.87
C GLN A 33 -0.42 -4.89 -5.94
N GLY A 34 -1.36 -4.78 -6.89
CA GLY A 34 -1.55 -5.77 -7.94
C GLY A 34 -2.40 -6.99 -7.53
N GLN A 35 -2.94 -7.01 -6.30
CA GLN A 35 -3.87 -8.04 -5.86
C GLN A 35 -5.32 -7.54 -5.91
N SER A 36 -6.24 -8.44 -6.23
CA SER A 36 -7.68 -8.23 -6.11
C SER A 36 -8.22 -9.08 -4.97
N VAL A 37 -8.94 -8.46 -4.05
CA VAL A 37 -9.54 -9.14 -2.88
C VAL A 37 -11.02 -8.81 -2.79
N GLN A 38 -11.80 -9.75 -2.25
CA GLN A 38 -13.26 -9.60 -2.16
C GLN A 38 -13.70 -8.65 -1.04
N HIS A 39 -12.92 -8.58 0.05
CA HIS A 39 -13.20 -7.76 1.23
C HIS A 39 -11.89 -7.15 1.74
N VAL A 40 -11.96 -5.90 2.21
CA VAL A 40 -10.81 -5.16 2.73
C VAL A 40 -11.16 -4.53 4.08
N GLY A 41 -10.37 -4.85 5.10
CA GLY A 41 -10.24 -4.03 6.29
C GLY A 41 -9.01 -3.13 6.14
N LEU A 42 -9.22 -1.81 6.14
CA LEU A 42 -8.16 -0.81 6.04
C LEU A 42 -7.92 -0.16 7.40
N ASP A 43 -6.71 -0.32 7.92
CA ASP A 43 -6.29 0.32 9.18
C ASP A 43 -5.63 1.67 8.92
N LEU A 44 -6.35 2.74 9.25
CA LEU A 44 -5.89 4.13 9.15
C LEU A 44 -5.73 4.79 10.53
N ARG A 45 -5.53 3.99 11.59
CA ARG A 45 -5.10 4.56 12.90
C ARG A 45 -3.76 5.29 12.79
N THR A 46 -2.94 4.90 11.82
CA THR A 46 -1.79 5.68 11.35
C THR A 46 -2.08 6.19 9.94
N PRO A 47 -1.94 7.49 9.66
CA PRO A 47 -2.17 8.03 8.32
C PRO A 47 -1.23 7.44 7.28
N VAL A 48 -1.70 7.38 6.03
CA VAL A 48 -0.85 7.08 4.86
C VAL A 48 0.22 8.16 4.69
N PHE A 49 1.39 7.79 4.17
CA PHE A 49 2.54 8.68 4.09
C PHE A 49 3.09 8.87 2.66
N SER A 50 2.62 8.06 1.70
CA SER A 50 3.15 8.07 0.33
C SER A 50 2.07 8.38 -0.70
N HIS A 51 2.51 8.98 -1.82
CA HIS A 51 1.68 9.22 -2.98
C HIS A 51 0.91 7.97 -3.41
N GLY A 52 -0.39 8.11 -3.66
CA GLY A 52 -1.24 7.05 -4.22
C GLY A 52 -1.48 5.87 -3.28
N GLN A 53 -0.94 5.86 -2.07
CA GLN A 53 -1.05 4.72 -1.14
C GLN A 53 -2.51 4.47 -0.73
N LEU A 54 -3.26 5.53 -0.43
CA LEU A 54 -4.69 5.40 -0.11
C LEU A 54 -5.48 4.83 -1.30
N TYR A 55 -5.19 5.30 -2.50
CA TYR A 55 -5.79 4.78 -3.73
C TYR A 55 -5.45 3.30 -3.96
N VAL A 56 -4.18 2.92 -3.79
CA VAL A 56 -3.71 1.53 -3.89
C VAL A 56 -4.48 0.64 -2.93
N ALA A 57 -4.76 1.09 -1.71
CA ALA A 57 -5.53 0.30 -0.74
C ALA A 57 -7.00 0.16 -1.13
N LEU A 58 -7.67 1.26 -1.48
CA LEU A 58 -9.10 1.27 -1.81
C LEU A 58 -9.40 0.51 -3.12
N SER A 59 -8.48 0.58 -4.09
CA SER A 59 -8.61 -0.11 -5.39
C SER A 59 -8.37 -1.62 -5.35
N ARG A 60 -8.07 -2.22 -4.18
CA ARG A 60 -7.96 -3.69 -4.06
C ARG A 60 -9.30 -4.40 -4.00
N CYS A 61 -10.36 -3.67 -3.69
CA CYS A 61 -11.72 -4.18 -3.63
C CYS A 61 -12.58 -3.53 -4.72
N THR A 62 -13.40 -4.32 -5.39
CA THR A 62 -14.28 -3.83 -6.46
C THR A 62 -15.49 -3.08 -5.91
N HIS A 63 -16.08 -3.56 -4.81
CA HIS A 63 -17.32 -3.00 -4.25
C HIS A 63 -17.03 -2.21 -2.97
N PRO A 64 -17.46 -0.94 -2.87
CA PRO A 64 -17.24 -0.10 -1.68
C PRO A 64 -17.84 -0.68 -0.40
N HIS A 65 -18.97 -1.40 -0.48
CA HIS A 65 -19.62 -2.03 0.67
C HIS A 65 -18.73 -3.06 1.38
N ASN A 66 -17.77 -3.63 0.66
CA ASN A 66 -16.84 -4.64 1.15
C ASN A 66 -15.56 -4.01 1.73
N ILE A 67 -15.47 -2.68 1.78
CA ILE A 67 -14.37 -1.93 2.38
C ILE A 67 -14.83 -1.42 3.75
N LYS A 68 -14.07 -1.77 4.78
CA LYS A 68 -14.22 -1.24 6.14
C LYS A 68 -12.96 -0.51 6.53
N VAL A 69 -13.09 0.69 7.07
CA VAL A 69 -11.96 1.55 7.45
C VAL A 69 -12.03 1.80 8.95
N ILE A 70 -10.93 1.61 9.65
CA ILE A 70 -10.77 1.97 11.07
C ILE A 70 -9.90 3.22 11.19
N PHE A 71 -10.34 4.16 12.02
CA PHE A 71 -9.68 5.44 12.30
C PHE A 71 -9.18 5.47 13.76
N PRO A 72 -8.29 6.42 14.13
CA PRO A 72 -7.89 6.62 15.52
C PRO A 72 -9.10 6.88 16.41
N GLN A 73 -9.21 6.16 17.55
CA GLN A 73 -10.35 6.32 18.47
C GLN A 73 -10.34 7.68 19.17
N ASP A 74 -9.16 8.26 19.38
CA ASP A 74 -8.99 9.54 20.09
C ASP A 74 -9.43 10.75 19.27
N GLN A 75 -9.68 10.56 17.97
CA GLN A 75 -10.16 11.62 17.08
C GLN A 75 -11.57 11.27 16.62
N ASN A 76 -12.55 12.13 16.92
CA ASN A 76 -13.92 12.05 16.37
C ASN A 76 -13.95 12.44 14.87
N THR A 77 -12.99 11.96 14.08
CA THR A 77 -12.85 12.26 12.67
C THR A 77 -12.77 10.97 11.86
N THR A 78 -13.55 10.92 10.78
CA THR A 78 -13.50 9.87 9.77
C THR A 78 -12.72 10.33 8.53
N LYS A 79 -11.82 11.30 8.72
CA LYS A 79 -11.03 11.90 7.63
C LYS A 79 -9.59 11.44 7.73
N THR A 80 -8.99 11.20 6.57
CA THR A 80 -7.56 10.95 6.42
C THR A 80 -6.99 11.88 5.36
N THR A 81 -5.71 12.23 5.47
CA THR A 81 -4.99 12.94 4.42
C THR A 81 -4.80 12.03 3.21
N ASN A 82 -5.11 12.54 2.02
CA ASN A 82 -4.74 11.89 0.77
C ASN A 82 -3.44 12.51 0.25
N VAL A 83 -2.34 11.75 0.31
CA VAL A 83 -1.04 12.21 -0.18
C VAL A 83 -1.02 12.04 -1.70
N VAL A 84 -1.01 13.16 -2.43
CA VAL A 84 -1.07 13.20 -3.90
C VAL A 84 -0.04 14.20 -4.44
N PHE A 85 0.74 13.79 -5.45
CA PHE A 85 1.62 14.65 -6.21
C PHE A 85 0.78 15.28 -7.31
N THR A 86 0.60 16.58 -7.21
CA THR A 86 -0.33 17.30 -8.09
C THR A 86 0.23 17.42 -9.50
N GLU A 87 1.54 17.34 -9.68
CA GLU A 87 2.25 17.34 -10.96
C GLU A 87 1.75 16.22 -11.88
N VAL A 88 1.43 15.06 -11.30
CA VAL A 88 0.89 13.90 -12.03
C VAL A 88 -0.54 14.16 -12.52
N LEU A 89 -1.27 15.05 -11.84
CA LEU A 89 -2.66 15.35 -12.14
C LEU A 89 -2.87 16.62 -12.96
N ARG A 90 -1.87 17.51 -13.10
CA ARG A 90 -2.01 18.80 -13.79
C ARG A 90 -2.61 18.66 -15.19
N GLY A 91 -2.06 17.75 -16.02
CA GLY A 91 -2.57 17.53 -17.38
C GLY A 91 -3.97 16.89 -17.47
N LEU A 92 -4.49 16.36 -16.35
CA LEU A 92 -5.83 15.79 -16.25
C LEU A 92 -6.84 16.80 -15.69
N ILE A 93 -6.43 17.62 -14.72
CA ILE A 93 -7.28 18.63 -14.08
C ILE A 93 -7.49 19.83 -15.00
N ASP A 94 -6.46 20.22 -15.78
CA ASP A 94 -6.59 21.34 -16.74
C ASP A 94 -7.51 20.99 -17.94
N GLN A 95 -7.90 19.73 -18.09
CA GLN A 95 -8.85 19.24 -19.11
C GLN A 95 -10.27 19.03 -18.58
N MET A 96 -10.52 19.23 -17.29
CA MET A 96 -11.84 19.14 -16.64
C MET A 96 -12.41 20.53 -16.39
#